data_AF-A0A8T4TA96-F1
#
_entry.id   AF-A0A8T4TA96-F1
#
_cell.length_a   1.000
_cell.length_b   1.000
_cell.length_c   1.000
_cell.angle_alpha   90.00
_cell.angle_beta   90.00
_cell.angle_gamma   90.00
#
_symmetry.space_group_name_H-M   'P 1'
#
loop_
_entity.id
_entity.type
_entity.pdbx_description
1 polymer ?
#
loop_
_entity_poly.entity_id
_entity_poly.type
_entity_poly.pdbx_seq_one_letter_code
_entity_poly.pdbx_strand_id
1 'polypeptide(L)'
;MTHYDFWKDWKRTSKIEQNAIRAVEKARQLLIKSIPKNKLVAIYIKGSFVRREMLPTSDVDMVPIVNDNRYLNKIITLDKENRKLYSPAELLPLSLWEIKNQKRYPHRDETGPKGAPSIDQFTTHKLIWGKELDVSKYPSRTKSGRFKGLLSAFNTTFLPLYEQKQLGVKELTKQIFWLTDLEQHIDGKKPSHKWKELARASPKKHIVRDAWKLRNTVKPTEQQKMKFLRKLKAHLKTLELKAKSC
;
A
#
# COMPACT_ATOMS: atom_id res chain seq x y z
N MET A 1 -23.48 -10.86 8.20
CA MET A 1 -22.53 -9.91 7.56
C MET A 1 -21.58 -9.46 8.66
N THR A 2 -20.28 -9.62 8.46
CA THR A 2 -19.31 -9.50 9.56
C THR A 2 -18.90 -8.04 9.76
N HIS A 3 -18.99 -7.56 10.99
CA HIS A 3 -18.33 -6.34 11.46
C HIS A 3 -17.10 -6.80 12.23
N TYR A 4 -15.91 -6.56 11.70
CA TYR A 4 -14.67 -6.98 12.34
C TYR A 4 -13.78 -5.77 12.57
N ASP A 5 -13.51 -5.45 13.82
CA ASP A 5 -12.60 -4.36 14.19
C ASP A 5 -11.31 -5.00 14.70
N PHE A 6 -10.43 -5.41 13.79
CA PHE A 6 -9.20 -6.15 14.14
C PHE A 6 -8.28 -5.43 15.14
N TRP A 7 -8.46 -4.12 15.32
CA TRP A 7 -7.74 -3.33 16.31
C TRP A 7 -8.25 -3.54 17.75
N LYS A 8 -9.42 -4.17 17.95
CA LYS A 8 -9.91 -4.54 19.30
C LYS A 8 -8.97 -5.53 19.99
N ASP A 9 -8.23 -6.31 19.21
CA ASP A 9 -7.23 -7.26 19.70
C ASP A 9 -5.90 -6.58 20.08
N TRP A 10 -5.77 -5.26 19.89
CA TRP A 10 -4.56 -4.52 20.23
C TRP A 10 -4.48 -4.24 21.74
N LYS A 11 -3.52 -4.87 22.41
CA LYS A 11 -3.27 -4.68 23.86
C LYS A 11 -3.07 -3.21 24.28
N ARG A 12 -2.49 -2.38 23.40
CA ARG A 12 -2.24 -0.95 23.62
C ARG A 12 -2.34 -0.21 22.30
N THR A 13 -2.91 0.99 22.32
CA THR A 13 -3.04 1.88 21.16
C THR A 13 -2.38 3.22 21.45
N SER A 14 -1.61 3.72 20.49
CA SER A 14 -1.04 5.08 20.53
C SER A 14 -2.10 6.14 20.19
N LYS A 15 -1.83 7.41 20.51
CA LYS A 15 -2.74 8.52 20.16
C LYS A 15 -3.01 8.62 18.64
N ILE A 16 -1.99 8.35 17.81
CA ILE A 16 -2.14 8.34 16.35
C ILE A 16 -3.07 7.20 15.92
N GLU A 17 -2.90 6.01 16.49
CA GLU A 17 -3.77 4.85 16.20
C GLU A 17 -5.21 5.09 16.68
N GLN A 18 -5.42 5.71 17.84
CA GLN A 18 -6.76 6.06 18.34
C GLN A 18 -7.47 7.08 17.44
N ASN A 19 -6.74 8.07 16.94
CA ASN A 19 -7.27 9.01 15.96
C ASN A 19 -7.65 8.31 14.65
N ALA A 20 -6.77 7.44 14.16
CA ALA A 20 -7.01 6.61 12.98
C ALA A 20 -8.25 5.70 13.13
N ILE A 21 -8.42 5.05 14.27
CA ILE A 21 -9.59 4.20 14.56
C ILE A 21 -10.89 5.01 14.46
N ARG A 22 -10.96 6.17 15.13
CA ARG A 22 -12.14 7.05 15.09
C ARG A 22 -12.46 7.53 13.68
N ALA A 23 -11.43 7.87 12.91
CA ALA A 23 -11.53 8.23 11.49
C ALA A 23 -12.13 7.09 10.65
N VAL A 24 -11.58 5.88 10.80
CA VAL A 24 -12.06 4.67 10.11
C VAL A 24 -13.52 4.38 10.43
N GLU A 25 -13.91 4.47 11.70
CA GLU A 25 -15.29 4.22 12.13
C GLU A 25 -16.27 5.20 11.47
N LYS A 26 -15.95 6.49 11.47
CA LYS A 26 -16.75 7.53 10.80
C LYS A 26 -16.85 7.31 9.30
N ALA A 27 -15.72 7.06 8.63
CA ALA A 27 -15.68 6.80 7.19
C ALA A 27 -16.49 5.55 6.81
N ARG A 28 -16.38 4.48 7.61
CA ARG A 28 -17.17 3.24 7.43
C ARG A 28 -18.67 3.50 7.59
N GLN A 29 -19.08 4.22 8.63
CA GLN A 29 -20.49 4.56 8.85
C GLN A 29 -21.06 5.36 7.67
N LEU A 30 -20.32 6.37 7.20
CA LEU A 30 -20.70 7.17 6.04
C LEU A 30 -20.85 6.32 4.77
N LEU A 31 -19.90 5.41 4.52
CA LEU A 31 -19.95 4.48 3.39
C LEU A 31 -21.18 3.57 3.42
N ILE A 32 -21.44 2.94 4.58
CA ILE A 32 -22.57 2.00 4.73
C ILE A 32 -23.92 2.73 4.57
N LYS A 33 -24.00 3.99 5.01
CA LYS A 33 -25.19 4.83 4.82
C LYS A 33 -25.38 5.25 3.36
N SER A 34 -24.29 5.54 2.66
CA SER A 34 -24.33 6.14 1.31
C SER A 34 -24.42 5.13 0.17
N ILE A 35 -23.94 3.90 0.37
CA ILE A 35 -23.86 2.86 -0.67
C ILE A 35 -24.83 1.72 -0.34
N PRO A 36 -25.70 1.29 -1.28
CA PRO A 36 -26.60 0.17 -1.04
C PRO A 36 -25.83 -1.09 -0.58
N LYS A 37 -26.34 -1.74 0.46
CA LYS A 37 -25.69 -2.90 1.10
C LYS A 37 -25.39 -4.05 0.15
N ASN A 38 -26.24 -4.27 -0.85
CA ASN A 38 -26.05 -5.30 -1.89
C ASN A 38 -25.03 -4.90 -2.97
N LYS A 39 -24.53 -3.66 -2.95
CA LYS A 39 -23.52 -3.15 -3.89
C LYS A 39 -22.15 -3.03 -3.27
N LEU A 40 -22.08 -2.77 -1.96
CA LEU A 40 -20.86 -2.83 -1.17
C LEU A 40 -20.56 -4.28 -0.78
N VAL A 41 -19.47 -4.84 -1.30
CA VAL A 41 -19.06 -6.23 -1.08
C VAL A 41 -18.25 -6.37 0.20
N ALA A 42 -17.28 -5.47 0.38
CA ALA A 42 -16.34 -5.50 1.49
C ALA A 42 -15.75 -4.10 1.73
N ILE A 43 -15.24 -3.87 2.93
CA ILE A 43 -14.33 -2.76 3.22
C ILE A 43 -13.08 -3.36 3.85
N TYR A 44 -11.92 -3.07 3.26
CA TYR A 44 -10.62 -3.42 3.82
C TYR A 44 -9.89 -2.18 4.32
N ILE A 45 -8.92 -2.38 5.20
CA ILE A 45 -7.87 -1.39 5.51
C ILE A 45 -6.52 -1.96 5.10
N LYS A 46 -5.63 -1.09 4.62
CA LYS A 46 -4.26 -1.44 4.27
C LYS A 46 -3.25 -0.44 4.87
N GLY A 47 -2.00 -0.54 4.43
CA GLY A 47 -1.01 0.49 4.71
C GLY A 47 -0.42 0.43 6.11
N SER A 48 0.12 1.56 6.56
CA SER A 48 0.88 1.67 7.82
C SER A 48 0.02 1.40 9.06
N PHE A 49 -1.30 1.64 9.00
CA PHE A 49 -2.23 1.35 10.08
C PHE A 49 -2.28 -0.14 10.40
N VAL A 50 -2.48 -1.00 9.38
CA VAL A 50 -2.48 -2.46 9.56
C VAL A 50 -1.13 -2.96 10.10
N ARG A 51 -0.02 -2.38 9.63
CA ARG A 51 1.34 -2.73 10.10
C ARG A 51 1.67 -2.21 11.50
N ARG A 52 0.88 -1.27 12.04
CA ARG A 52 1.20 -0.48 13.24
C ARG A 52 2.51 0.29 13.12
N GLU A 53 2.75 0.87 11.95
CA GLU A 53 3.96 1.63 11.59
C GLU A 53 3.58 3.03 11.08
N MET A 54 2.55 3.63 11.68
CA MET A 54 2.09 4.97 11.35
C MET A 54 3.11 6.03 11.79
N LEU A 55 3.30 7.02 10.92
CA LEU A 55 3.95 8.29 11.22
C LEU A 55 2.90 9.36 11.51
N PRO A 56 3.25 10.49 12.16
CA PRO A 56 2.29 11.57 12.43
C PRO A 56 1.57 12.11 11.19
N THR A 57 2.19 12.01 10.02
CA THR A 57 1.62 12.44 8.72
C THR A 57 1.00 11.28 7.93
N SER A 58 0.77 10.12 8.54
CA SER A 58 0.18 8.98 7.83
C SER A 58 -1.33 9.12 7.69
N ASP A 59 -1.80 8.75 6.51
CA ASP A 59 -3.19 8.45 6.20
C ASP A 59 -3.57 7.04 6.67
N VAL A 60 -4.87 6.74 6.56
CA VAL A 60 -5.41 5.39 6.70
C VAL A 60 -6.14 5.01 5.41
N ASP A 61 -5.49 4.15 4.63
CA ASP A 61 -6.01 3.64 3.38
C ASP A 61 -7.19 2.69 3.61
N MET A 62 -8.43 3.14 3.38
CA MET A 62 -9.61 2.27 3.33
C MET A 62 -9.91 1.88 1.89
N VAL A 63 -10.18 0.60 1.65
CA VAL A 63 -10.42 0.03 0.31
C VAL A 63 -11.83 -0.57 0.25
N PRO A 64 -12.87 0.25 -0.01
CA PRO A 64 -14.22 -0.24 -0.29
C PRO A 64 -14.26 -1.03 -1.60
N ILE A 65 -14.86 -2.21 -1.57
CA ILE A 65 -15.05 -3.07 -2.75
C ILE A 65 -16.52 -3.04 -3.16
N VAL A 66 -16.80 -2.70 -4.40
CA VAL A 66 -18.16 -2.71 -4.97
C VAL A 66 -18.31 -3.76 -6.08
N ASN A 67 -19.50 -4.31 -6.24
CA ASN A 67 -19.77 -5.25 -7.35
C ASN A 67 -20.12 -4.55 -8.68
N ASP A 68 -20.31 -3.23 -8.68
CA ASP A 68 -20.76 -2.45 -9.82
C ASP A 68 -19.94 -1.15 -9.93
N ASN A 69 -19.32 -0.93 -11.09
CA ASN A 69 -18.42 0.19 -11.36
C ASN A 69 -19.08 1.56 -11.17
N ARG A 70 -20.41 1.65 -11.32
CA ARG A 70 -21.16 2.90 -11.17
C ARG A 70 -21.02 3.52 -9.77
N TYR A 71 -20.71 2.71 -8.76
CA TYR A 71 -20.50 3.19 -7.39
C TYR A 71 -19.09 3.69 -7.11
N LEU A 72 -18.12 3.48 -8.01
CA LEU A 72 -16.74 3.98 -7.82
C LEU A 72 -16.72 5.50 -7.71
N ASN A 73 -17.32 6.19 -8.69
CA ASN A 73 -17.36 7.66 -8.71
C ASN A 73 -18.17 8.21 -7.53
N LYS A 74 -19.27 7.53 -7.17
CA LYS A 74 -20.04 7.91 -5.97
C LYS A 74 -19.18 7.90 -4.71
N ILE A 75 -18.35 6.88 -4.51
CA ILE A 75 -17.45 6.81 -3.34
C ILE A 75 -16.32 7.83 -3.44
N ILE A 76 -15.77 8.08 -4.64
CA ILE A 76 -14.73 9.11 -4.84
C ILE A 76 -15.28 10.51 -4.52
N THR A 77 -16.47 10.85 -5.01
CA THR A 77 -17.14 12.12 -4.71
C THR A 77 -17.44 12.24 -3.22
N LEU A 78 -18.00 11.18 -2.62
CA LEU A 78 -18.21 11.11 -1.18
C LEU A 78 -16.93 11.41 -0.40
N ASP A 79 -15.79 10.89 -0.85
CA ASP A 79 -14.49 11.16 -0.24
C ASP A 79 -14.04 12.60 -0.40
N LYS A 80 -14.07 13.13 -1.63
CA LYS A 80 -13.71 14.53 -1.91
C LYS A 80 -14.52 15.51 -1.05
N GLU A 81 -15.82 15.28 -0.90
CA GLU A 81 -16.73 16.17 -0.17
C GLU A 81 -16.63 16.03 1.37
N ASN A 82 -16.32 14.83 1.88
CA ASN A 82 -16.45 14.53 3.31
C ASN A 82 -15.13 14.18 4.02
N ARG A 83 -13.98 14.09 3.31
CA ARG A 83 -12.69 13.65 3.88
C ARG A 83 -12.29 14.39 5.16
N LYS A 84 -12.64 15.69 5.29
CA LYS A 84 -12.38 16.47 6.51
C LYS A 84 -13.05 15.89 7.76
N LEU A 85 -14.21 15.24 7.63
CA LEU A 85 -14.99 14.69 8.74
C LEU A 85 -14.36 13.44 9.36
N TYR A 86 -13.56 12.72 8.58
CA TYR A 86 -12.95 11.44 8.97
C TYR A 86 -11.47 11.35 8.67
N SER A 87 -10.78 12.48 8.50
CA SER A 87 -9.31 12.51 8.42
C SER A 87 -8.70 11.90 9.70
N PRO A 88 -7.64 11.05 9.61
CA PRO A 88 -6.78 10.84 8.44
C PRO A 88 -7.17 9.67 7.52
N ALA A 89 -8.38 9.11 7.63
CA ALA A 89 -8.80 8.05 6.70
C ALA A 89 -9.08 8.60 5.30
N GLU A 90 -8.80 7.77 4.30
CA GLU A 90 -9.15 8.05 2.91
C GLU A 90 -9.79 6.84 2.23
N LEU A 91 -10.70 7.10 1.30
CA LEU A 91 -11.38 6.07 0.54
C LEU A 91 -10.70 5.84 -0.81
N LEU A 92 -10.21 4.61 -1.00
CA LEU A 92 -9.58 4.14 -2.22
C LEU A 92 -10.42 2.99 -2.82
N PRO A 93 -11.59 3.28 -3.40
CA PRO A 93 -12.50 2.21 -3.80
C PRO A 93 -11.90 1.34 -4.90
N LEU A 94 -12.43 0.13 -5.03
CA LEU A 94 -12.17 -0.78 -6.15
C LEU A 94 -13.47 -1.49 -6.50
N SER A 95 -13.59 -1.96 -7.74
CA SER A 95 -14.69 -2.85 -8.11
C SER A 95 -14.22 -4.28 -8.32
N LEU A 96 -15.16 -5.23 -8.22
CA LEU A 96 -14.91 -6.62 -8.61
C LEU A 96 -14.51 -6.73 -10.09
N TRP A 97 -15.00 -5.84 -10.96
CA TRP A 97 -14.58 -5.79 -12.36
C TRP A 97 -13.12 -5.38 -12.48
N GLU A 98 -12.67 -4.34 -11.75
CA GLU A 98 -11.27 -3.90 -11.82
C GLU A 98 -10.31 -4.99 -11.33
N ILE A 99 -10.70 -5.70 -10.28
CA ILE A 99 -9.95 -6.84 -9.73
C ILE A 99 -9.91 -7.99 -10.75
N LYS A 100 -11.07 -8.38 -11.31
CA LYS A 100 -11.19 -9.49 -12.28
C LYS A 100 -10.39 -9.24 -13.55
N ASN A 101 -10.36 -7.99 -14.02
CA ASN A 101 -9.71 -7.66 -15.29
C ASN A 101 -8.27 -7.17 -15.13
N GLN A 102 -7.77 -7.03 -13.90
CA GLN A 102 -6.48 -6.37 -13.59
C GLN A 102 -6.31 -5.03 -14.31
N LYS A 103 -7.40 -4.27 -14.42
CA LYS A 103 -7.45 -3.00 -15.14
C LYS A 103 -8.22 -1.99 -14.31
N ARG A 104 -7.79 -0.73 -14.37
CA ARG A 104 -8.56 0.36 -13.80
C ARG A 104 -9.80 0.63 -14.65
N TYR A 105 -10.90 0.99 -14.01
CA TYR A 105 -12.09 1.41 -14.71
C TYR A 105 -11.81 2.77 -15.38
N PRO A 106 -12.00 2.92 -16.71
CA PRO A 106 -11.53 4.09 -17.45
C PRO A 106 -12.29 5.37 -17.11
N HIS A 107 -13.55 5.28 -16.71
CA HIS A 107 -14.38 6.45 -16.39
C HIS A 107 -14.28 6.89 -14.93
N ARG A 108 -13.14 6.61 -14.31
CA ARG A 108 -12.87 6.95 -12.92
C ARG A 108 -12.27 8.35 -12.86
N ASP A 109 -12.94 9.26 -12.17
CA ASP A 109 -12.49 10.64 -12.00
C ASP A 109 -11.35 10.76 -10.96
N GLU A 110 -10.23 10.11 -11.27
CA GLU A 110 -9.00 10.21 -10.50
C GLU A 110 -7.88 10.74 -11.40
N THR A 111 -7.25 11.83 -10.97
CA THR A 111 -6.04 12.35 -11.60
C THR A 111 -4.84 11.52 -11.12
N GLY A 112 -4.11 10.92 -12.06
CA GLY A 112 -2.78 10.35 -11.82
C GLY A 112 -2.63 8.85 -12.15
N PRO A 113 -1.41 8.40 -12.46
CA PRO A 113 -1.13 7.01 -12.81
C PRO A 113 -1.24 6.13 -11.55
N LYS A 114 -2.33 5.39 -11.41
CA LYS A 114 -2.44 4.30 -10.42
C LYS A 114 -2.22 2.96 -11.09
N GLY A 115 -1.33 2.16 -10.53
CA GLY A 115 -1.15 0.78 -10.94
C GLY A 115 -2.47 0.01 -10.92
N ALA A 116 -2.56 -1.01 -11.79
CA ALA A 116 -3.65 -1.96 -11.75
C ALA A 116 -3.79 -2.57 -10.34
N PRO A 117 -5.02 -2.74 -9.83
CA PRO A 117 -5.22 -3.41 -8.55
C PRO A 117 -4.68 -4.84 -8.63
N SER A 118 -3.95 -5.25 -7.58
CA SER A 118 -3.41 -6.59 -7.45
C SER A 118 -4.13 -7.29 -6.30
N ILE A 119 -4.83 -8.39 -6.61
CA ILE A 119 -5.62 -9.15 -5.63
C ILE A 119 -4.75 -9.71 -4.50
N ASP A 120 -3.48 -10.02 -4.77
CA ASP A 120 -2.55 -10.52 -3.76
C ASP A 120 -2.39 -9.57 -2.57
N GLN A 121 -2.54 -8.25 -2.78
CA GLN A 121 -2.37 -7.27 -1.72
C GLN A 121 -3.39 -7.50 -0.60
N PHE A 122 -4.57 -8.04 -0.92
CA PHE A 122 -5.62 -8.33 0.06
C PHE A 122 -5.22 -9.40 1.08
N THR A 123 -4.24 -10.26 0.80
CA THR A 123 -3.68 -11.20 1.79
C THR A 123 -3.03 -10.49 2.98
N THR A 124 -2.66 -9.22 2.82
CA THR A 124 -2.06 -8.39 3.87
C THR A 124 -2.98 -7.29 4.36
N HIS A 125 -4.13 -7.10 3.71
CA HIS A 125 -5.15 -6.16 4.16
C HIS A 125 -5.95 -6.77 5.32
N LYS A 126 -6.70 -5.94 6.03
CA LYS A 126 -7.63 -6.40 7.07
C LYS A 126 -9.05 -6.04 6.70
N LEU A 127 -9.91 -7.05 6.60
CA LEU A 127 -11.35 -6.88 6.39
C LEU A 127 -11.94 -6.19 7.64
N ILE A 128 -12.77 -5.17 7.43
CA ILE A 128 -13.48 -4.50 8.52
C ILE A 128 -15.00 -4.51 8.40
N TRP A 129 -15.50 -4.92 7.24
CA TRP A 129 -16.91 -5.03 6.93
C TRP A 129 -17.13 -5.89 5.69
N GLY A 130 -18.20 -6.68 5.67
CA GLY A 130 -18.65 -7.41 4.48
C GLY A 130 -18.14 -8.85 4.41
N LYS A 131 -17.78 -9.31 3.20
CA LYS A 131 -17.28 -10.68 2.95
C LYS A 131 -15.84 -10.65 2.46
N GLU A 132 -15.01 -11.55 3.00
CA GLU A 132 -13.64 -11.73 2.51
C GLU A 132 -13.63 -12.18 1.05
N LEU A 133 -12.72 -11.62 0.25
CA LEU A 133 -12.52 -11.98 -1.14
C LEU A 133 -11.65 -13.23 -1.18
N ASP A 134 -12.13 -14.23 -1.89
CA ASP A 134 -11.36 -15.43 -2.20
C ASP A 134 -10.33 -15.09 -3.28
N VAL A 135 -9.10 -14.81 -2.86
CA VAL A 135 -8.02 -14.36 -3.74
C VAL A 135 -7.69 -15.37 -4.83
N SER A 136 -7.98 -16.67 -4.62
CA SER A 136 -7.73 -17.74 -5.59
C SER A 136 -8.63 -17.65 -6.83
N LYS A 137 -9.76 -16.94 -6.73
CA LYS A 137 -10.75 -16.78 -7.82
C LYS A 137 -10.44 -15.65 -8.79
N TYR A 138 -9.37 -14.90 -8.55
CA TYR A 138 -9.02 -13.75 -9.37
C TYR A 138 -7.64 -13.95 -9.98
N PRO A 139 -7.41 -13.43 -11.20
CA PRO A 139 -6.10 -13.52 -11.80
C PRO A 139 -5.11 -12.74 -10.94
N SER A 140 -3.92 -13.31 -10.75
CA SER A 140 -2.82 -12.63 -10.09
C SER A 140 -1.55 -12.69 -10.92
N ARG A 141 -0.70 -11.67 -10.78
CA ARG A 141 0.61 -11.65 -11.43
C ARG A 141 1.56 -12.54 -10.63
N THR A 142 2.38 -13.30 -11.34
CA THR A 142 3.43 -14.09 -10.68
C THR A 142 4.36 -13.18 -9.87
N LYS A 143 4.90 -13.69 -8.77
CA LYS A 143 5.87 -12.96 -7.93
C LYS A 143 7.06 -12.48 -8.76
N SER A 144 7.56 -13.30 -9.70
CA SER A 144 8.64 -12.95 -10.62
C SER A 144 8.24 -11.78 -11.54
N GLY A 145 7.06 -11.83 -12.15
CA GLY A 145 6.56 -10.73 -12.99
C GLY A 145 6.39 -9.42 -12.20
N ARG A 146 5.91 -9.50 -10.95
CA ARG A 146 5.81 -8.33 -10.06
C ARG A 146 7.18 -7.78 -9.68
N PHE A 147 8.14 -8.64 -9.38
CA PHE A 147 9.52 -8.27 -9.07
C PHE A 147 10.17 -7.54 -10.25
N LYS A 148 10.13 -8.13 -11.46
CA LYS A 148 10.65 -7.53 -12.70
C LYS A 148 9.97 -6.18 -13.00
N GLY A 149 8.64 -6.11 -12.87
CA GLY A 149 7.89 -4.87 -13.09
C GLY A 149 8.26 -3.76 -12.09
N LEU A 150 8.39 -4.09 -10.81
CA LEU A 150 8.77 -3.11 -9.79
C LEU A 150 10.23 -2.66 -9.96
N LEU A 151 11.12 -3.58 -10.29
CA LEU A 151 12.52 -3.28 -10.60
C LEU A 151 12.62 -2.33 -11.80
N SER A 152 11.89 -2.61 -12.88
CA SER A 152 11.80 -1.70 -14.03
C SER A 152 11.29 -0.32 -13.62
N ALA A 153 10.25 -0.25 -12.79
CA ALA A 153 9.66 1.01 -12.32
C ALA A 153 10.65 1.87 -11.52
N PHE A 154 11.64 1.29 -10.84
CA PHE A 154 12.71 2.08 -10.22
C PHE A 154 13.48 2.90 -11.26
N ASN A 155 13.84 2.29 -12.38
CA ASN A 155 14.65 2.93 -13.41
C ASN A 155 13.83 3.88 -14.28
N THR A 156 12.58 3.51 -14.61
CA THR A 156 11.76 4.28 -15.55
C THR A 156 10.88 5.32 -14.88
N THR A 157 10.68 5.25 -13.56
CA THR A 157 9.70 6.09 -12.86
C THR A 157 10.22 6.64 -11.54
N PHE A 158 10.53 5.79 -10.56
CA PHE A 158 10.78 6.28 -9.20
C PHE A 158 12.07 7.08 -9.07
N LEU A 159 13.18 6.62 -9.65
CA LEU A 159 14.44 7.37 -9.64
C LEU A 159 14.32 8.66 -10.48
N PRO A 160 13.79 8.65 -11.73
CA PRO A 160 13.56 9.88 -12.48
C PRO A 160 12.69 10.90 -11.74
N LEU A 161 11.55 10.50 -11.16
CA LEU A 161 10.69 11.41 -10.40
C LEU A 161 11.37 11.95 -9.15
N TYR A 162 12.20 11.14 -8.48
CA TYR A 162 12.99 11.60 -7.34
C TYR A 162 14.04 12.64 -7.76
N GLU A 163 14.75 12.38 -8.86
CA GLU A 163 15.76 13.30 -9.41
C GLU A 163 15.14 14.63 -9.86
N GLN A 164 13.91 14.58 -10.38
CA GLN A 164 13.08 15.75 -10.72
C GLN A 164 12.42 16.41 -9.51
N LYS A 165 12.67 15.94 -8.28
CA LYS A 165 12.07 16.42 -7.01
C LYS A 165 10.54 16.29 -6.94
N GLN A 166 9.95 15.46 -7.80
CA GLN A 166 8.51 15.14 -7.80
C GLN A 166 8.17 13.98 -6.85
N LEU A 167 9.17 13.18 -6.47
CA LEU A 167 9.04 12.11 -5.48
C LEU A 167 9.96 12.38 -4.29
N GLY A 168 9.40 12.40 -3.08
CA GLY A 168 10.20 12.55 -1.86
C GLY A 168 10.98 11.29 -1.48
N VAL A 169 11.99 11.46 -0.62
CA VAL A 169 12.83 10.35 -0.16
C VAL A 169 12.04 9.32 0.68
N LYS A 170 11.01 9.77 1.40
CA LYS A 170 10.16 8.88 2.20
C LYS A 170 9.29 8.01 1.32
N GLU A 171 8.87 8.51 0.17
CA GLU A 171 8.10 7.80 -0.85
C GLU A 171 9.01 6.80 -1.58
N LEU A 172 10.22 7.22 -1.98
CA LEU A 172 11.20 6.34 -2.60
C LEU A 172 11.58 5.15 -1.69
N THR A 173 11.81 5.41 -0.39
CA THR A 173 12.09 4.34 0.58
C THR A 173 10.93 3.36 0.76
N LYS A 174 9.65 3.78 0.59
CA LYS A 174 8.50 2.85 0.59
C LYS A 174 8.64 1.80 -0.51
N GLN A 175 9.05 2.21 -1.71
CA GLN A 175 9.19 1.30 -2.85
C GLN A 175 10.26 0.22 -2.61
N ILE A 176 11.29 0.53 -1.82
CA ILE A 176 12.35 -0.43 -1.47
C ILE A 176 11.82 -1.54 -0.58
N PHE A 177 10.92 -1.25 0.39
CA PHE A 177 10.33 -2.31 1.19
C PHE A 177 9.54 -3.30 0.34
N TRP A 178 8.78 -2.79 -0.64
CA TRP A 178 8.06 -3.65 -1.59
C TRP A 178 9.00 -4.45 -2.49
N LEU A 179 10.10 -3.86 -2.93
CA LEU A 179 11.11 -4.57 -3.72
C LEU A 179 11.78 -5.67 -2.92
N THR A 180 12.16 -5.40 -1.67
CA THR A 180 12.78 -6.39 -0.78
C THR A 180 11.80 -7.50 -0.37
N ASP A 181 10.53 -7.19 -0.15
CA ASP A 181 9.49 -8.20 0.10
C ASP A 181 9.39 -9.19 -1.08
N LEU A 182 9.31 -8.67 -2.31
CA LEU A 182 9.29 -9.49 -3.52
C LEU A 182 10.59 -10.27 -3.70
N GLU A 183 11.75 -9.63 -3.50
CA GLU A 183 13.06 -10.28 -3.57
C GLU A 183 13.15 -11.49 -2.62
N GLN A 184 12.76 -11.32 -1.35
CA GLN A 184 12.78 -12.40 -0.37
C GLN A 184 11.82 -13.54 -0.77
N HIS A 185 10.67 -13.21 -1.35
CA HIS A 185 9.76 -14.21 -1.87
C HIS A 185 10.33 -14.99 -3.07
N ILE A 186 11.10 -14.35 -3.95
CA ILE A 186 11.82 -15.04 -5.03
C ILE A 186 12.89 -15.97 -4.45
N ASP A 187 13.51 -15.59 -3.33
CA ASP A 187 14.45 -16.45 -2.58
C ASP A 187 13.78 -17.57 -1.79
N GLY A 188 12.48 -17.82 -1.98
CA GLY A 188 11.73 -18.85 -1.25
C GLY A 188 11.45 -18.51 0.22
N LYS A 189 11.71 -17.27 0.66
CA LYS A 189 11.49 -16.84 2.04
C LYS A 189 10.05 -16.35 2.26
N LYS A 190 9.68 -16.27 3.54
CA LYS A 190 8.43 -15.69 4.04
C LYS A 190 8.75 -14.36 4.75
N PRO A 191 8.85 -13.24 4.02
CA PRO A 191 9.13 -11.93 4.61
C PRO A 191 8.06 -11.52 5.63
N SER A 192 8.47 -10.74 6.63
CA SER A 192 7.54 -10.10 7.54
C SER A 192 6.80 -8.96 6.84
N HIS A 193 5.48 -8.87 7.05
CA HIS A 193 4.69 -7.74 6.56
C HIS A 193 5.09 -6.40 7.21
N LYS A 194 5.61 -6.41 8.44
CA LYS A 194 6.12 -5.21 9.12
C LYS A 194 7.48 -4.81 8.54
N TRP A 195 7.62 -3.56 8.11
CA TRP A 195 8.84 -3.05 7.46
C TRP A 195 10.03 -3.01 8.41
N LYS A 196 9.80 -2.72 9.69
CA LYS A 196 10.83 -2.77 10.73
C LYS A 196 11.47 -4.17 10.82
N GLU A 197 10.62 -5.20 10.84
CA GLU A 197 11.06 -6.59 10.98
C GLU A 197 11.65 -7.12 9.67
N LEU A 198 11.09 -6.73 8.51
CA LEU A 198 11.70 -6.99 7.20
C LEU A 198 13.14 -6.45 7.15
N ALA A 199 13.35 -5.22 7.62
CA ALA A 199 14.66 -4.61 7.66
C ALA A 199 15.62 -5.31 8.65
N ARG A 200 15.13 -5.69 9.84
CA ARG A 200 15.92 -6.40 10.86
C ARG A 200 16.40 -7.77 10.39
N ALA A 201 15.51 -8.53 9.77
CA ALA A 201 15.79 -9.87 9.26
C ALA A 201 16.71 -9.86 8.02
N SER A 202 16.80 -8.73 7.31
CA SER A 202 17.65 -8.61 6.13
C SER A 202 19.14 -8.49 6.48
N PRO A 203 20.08 -8.89 5.60
CA PRO A 203 21.52 -8.79 5.83
C PRO A 203 21.97 -7.38 6.25
N LYS A 204 23.00 -7.27 7.10
CA LYS A 204 23.46 -5.97 7.65
C LYS A 204 23.77 -4.92 6.58
N LYS A 205 24.25 -5.34 5.41
CA LYS A 205 24.60 -4.47 4.27
C LYS A 205 23.45 -4.26 3.26
N HIS A 206 22.26 -4.81 3.52
CA HIS A 206 21.13 -4.73 2.60
C HIS A 206 20.52 -3.32 2.53
N ILE A 207 20.10 -2.87 1.34
CA ILE A 207 19.59 -1.52 1.11
C ILE A 207 18.35 -1.19 1.97
N VAL A 208 17.52 -2.20 2.27
CA VAL A 208 16.30 -2.03 3.07
C VAL A 208 16.59 -1.51 4.49
N ARG A 209 17.79 -1.81 5.04
CA ARG A 209 18.20 -1.31 6.36
C ARG A 209 18.53 0.18 6.30
N ASP A 210 19.22 0.61 5.24
CA ASP A 210 19.44 2.03 4.96
C ASP A 210 18.10 2.75 4.70
N ALA A 211 17.18 2.13 3.95
CA ALA A 211 15.85 2.67 3.68
C ALA A 211 15.03 2.84 4.96
N TRP A 212 15.05 1.86 5.87
CA TRP A 212 14.43 1.94 7.19
C TRP A 212 15.01 3.08 8.04
N LYS A 213 16.33 3.21 8.10
CA LYS A 213 16.97 4.30 8.82
C LYS A 213 16.55 5.66 8.25
N LEU A 214 16.60 5.81 6.93
CA LEU A 214 16.31 7.08 6.25
C LEU A 214 14.84 7.49 6.40
N ARG A 215 13.92 6.53 6.27
CA ARG A 215 12.47 6.75 6.45
C ARG A 215 12.12 7.30 7.83
N ASN A 216 12.78 6.79 8.87
CA ASN A 216 12.54 7.18 10.26
C ASN A 216 13.38 8.39 10.71
N THR A 217 14.23 8.93 9.83
CA THR A 217 14.95 10.18 10.11
C THR A 217 14.02 11.37 9.85
N VAL A 218 13.87 12.26 10.82
CA VAL A 218 12.92 13.39 10.73
C VAL A 218 13.26 14.32 9.57
N LYS A 219 14.53 14.73 9.47
CA LYS A 219 15.08 15.58 8.40
C LYS A 219 16.43 15.01 7.93
N PRO A 220 16.43 14.07 6.98
CA PRO A 220 17.69 13.51 6.48
C PRO A 220 18.49 14.56 5.71
N THR A 221 19.80 14.61 5.91
CA THR A 221 20.69 15.54 5.21
C THR A 221 20.88 15.15 3.75
N GLU A 222 21.26 16.10 2.89
CA GLU A 222 21.56 15.80 1.48
C GLU A 222 22.68 14.75 1.34
N GLN A 223 23.70 14.81 2.20
CA GLN A 223 24.76 13.80 2.23
C GLN A 223 24.22 12.39 2.53
N GLN A 224 23.29 12.26 3.49
CA GLN A 224 22.63 11.00 3.81
C GLN A 224 21.81 10.48 2.62
N LYS A 225 21.04 11.36 1.97
CA LYS A 225 20.25 11.03 0.77
C LYS A 225 21.15 10.56 -0.37
N MET A 226 22.21 11.31 -0.69
CA MET A 226 23.16 10.96 -1.76
C MET A 226 23.89 9.64 -1.49
N LYS A 227 24.34 9.42 -0.24
CA LYS A 227 24.96 8.14 0.15
C LYS A 227 24.00 6.98 -0.04
N PHE A 228 22.74 7.16 0.33
CA PHE A 228 21.70 6.16 0.15
C PHE A 228 21.41 5.89 -1.34
N LEU A 229 21.26 6.94 -2.17
CA LEU A 229 21.00 6.78 -3.61
C LEU A 229 22.11 6.02 -4.32
N ARG A 230 23.38 6.30 -3.99
CA ARG A 230 24.51 5.55 -4.54
C ARG A 230 24.43 4.05 -4.22
N LYS A 231 24.12 3.72 -2.96
CA LYS A 231 23.92 2.32 -2.54
C LYS A 231 22.70 1.68 -3.22
N LEU A 232 21.60 2.42 -3.36
CA LEU A 232 20.39 1.97 -4.02
C LEU A 232 20.68 1.62 -5.49
N LYS A 233 21.30 2.54 -6.24
CA LYS A 233 21.67 2.30 -7.65
C LYS A 233 22.57 1.06 -7.79
N ALA A 234 23.54 0.88 -6.90
CA ALA A 234 24.39 -0.32 -6.91
C ALA A 234 23.59 -1.62 -6.64
N HIS A 235 22.68 -1.59 -5.65
CA HIS A 235 21.84 -2.74 -5.34
C HIS A 235 20.86 -3.08 -6.47
N LEU A 236 20.25 -2.08 -7.11
CA LEU A 236 19.36 -2.29 -8.26
C LEU A 236 20.08 -3.00 -9.40
N LYS A 237 21.33 -2.61 -9.71
CA LYS A 237 22.16 -3.33 -10.71
C LYS A 237 22.37 -4.80 -10.35
N THR A 238 22.61 -5.12 -9.09
CA THR A 238 22.71 -6.51 -8.63
C THR A 238 21.39 -7.27 -8.83
N LEU A 239 20.26 -6.64 -8.52
CA LEU A 239 18.94 -7.24 -8.71
C LEU A 239 18.58 -7.44 -10.19
N GLU A 240 19.01 -6.56 -11.08
CA GLU A 240 18.82 -6.70 -12.54
C GLU A 240 19.53 -7.94 -13.09
N LEU A 241 20.75 -8.21 -12.63
CA LEU A 241 21.48 -9.43 -12.99
C LEU A 241 20.73 -10.68 -12.49
N LYS A 242 20.26 -10.66 -11.23
CA LYS A 242 19.45 -11.73 -10.65
C LYS A 242 18.14 -11.95 -11.42
N ALA A 243 17.47 -10.88 -11.83
CA ALA A 243 16.20 -10.96 -12.55
C ALA A 243 16.33 -11.61 -13.93
N LYS A 244 17.52 -11.58 -14.55
CA LYS A 244 17.80 -12.26 -15.82
C LYS A 244 17.97 -13.77 -15.66
N SER A 245 18.34 -14.24 -14.47
CA SER A 245 18.49 -15.67 -14.14
C SER A 245 17.21 -16.34 -13.61
N CYS A 246 16.12 -15.59 -13.45
CA CYS A 246 14.82 -16.07 -12.95
C CYS A 246 13.74 -16.01 -14.03
#